data_AF-A0A5E4MFR4-F1
#
_entry.id   AF-A0A5E4MFR4-F1
#
_cell.length_a   1.000
_cell.length_b   1.000
_cell.length_c   1.000
_cell.angle_alpha   90.00
_cell.angle_beta   90.00
_cell.angle_gamma   90.00
#
_symmetry.space_group_name_H-M   'P 1'
#
loop_
_entity.id
_entity.type
_entity.pdbx_description
1 polymer ?
#
loop_
_entity_poly.entity_id
_entity_poly.type
_entity_poly.pdbx_seq_one_letter_code
_entity_poly.pdbx_strand_id
1 'polypeptide(L)'
;MKEMFSSKLLSRRTRERLYCTYLRPIVTYVCKTWSSTQGDEERLQSFERKILKKVYRSVYDLGSFQRRTIENLQNLLYKPSLRHFLARKRLE
;
A
#
# COMPACT_ATOMS: atom_id res chain seq x y z
N MET A 1 8.82 10.84 5.24
CA MET A 1 8.20 9.49 5.21
C MET A 1 8.93 8.47 4.32
N LYS A 2 9.53 8.86 3.18
CA LYS A 2 10.32 7.97 2.32
C LYS A 2 11.40 7.20 3.09
N GLU A 3 12.11 7.87 4.01
CA GLU A 3 13.18 7.28 4.83
C GLU A 3 12.68 6.23 5.84
N MET A 4 11.50 6.44 6.44
CA MET A 4 10.94 5.49 7.42
C MET A 4 10.74 4.10 6.80
N PHE A 5 10.12 4.04 5.62
CA PHE A 5 9.91 2.77 4.91
C PHE A 5 11.20 2.20 4.29
N SER A 6 12.28 3.00 4.21
CA SER A 6 13.60 2.61 3.71
C SER A 6 14.52 2.04 4.80
N SER A 7 14.34 2.50 6.04
CA SER A 7 15.20 2.17 7.17
C SER A 7 15.33 0.66 7.40
N LYS A 8 16.51 0.17 7.81
CA LYS A 8 16.69 -1.24 8.20
C LYS A 8 16.17 -1.54 9.61
N LEU A 9 15.97 -0.49 10.42
CA LEU A 9 15.62 -0.58 11.84
C LEU A 9 14.18 -1.06 12.08
N LEU A 10 13.25 -0.76 11.15
CA LEU A 10 11.84 -1.13 11.31
C LEU A 10 11.57 -2.53 10.76
N SER A 11 10.98 -3.40 11.59
CA SER A 11 10.45 -4.70 11.14
C SER A 11 9.35 -4.52 10.08
N ARG A 12 9.14 -5.56 9.25
CA ARG A 12 8.10 -5.57 8.20
C ARG A 12 6.71 -5.28 8.79
N ARG A 13 6.37 -5.96 9.89
CA ARG A 13 5.09 -5.78 10.60
C ARG A 13 4.86 -4.33 11.03
N THR A 14 5.91 -3.64 11.49
CA THR A 14 5.82 -2.24 11.90
C THR A 14 5.53 -1.33 10.71
N ARG A 15 6.17 -1.57 9.56
CA ARG A 15 5.92 -0.81 8.33
C ARG A 15 4.52 -1.05 7.79
N GLU A 16 4.05 -2.29 7.80
CA GLU A 16 2.67 -2.65 7.44
C GLU A 16 1.66 -1.91 8.34
N ARG A 17 1.90 -1.90 9.65
CA ARG A 17 1.04 -1.23 10.63
C ARG A 17 1.04 0.29 10.45
N LEU A 18 2.20 0.91 10.18
CA LEU A 18 2.29 2.33 9.84
C LEU A 18 1.50 2.67 8.57
N TYR A 19 1.61 1.84 7.54
CA TYR A 19 0.84 2.04 6.32
C TYR A 19 -0.67 1.94 6.60
N CYS A 20 -1.11 0.90 7.30
CA CYS A 20 -2.53 0.67 7.56
C CYS A 20 -3.15 1.70 8.52
N THR A 21 -2.39 2.16 9.51
CA THR A 21 -2.91 3.02 10.59
C THR A 21 -2.77 4.50 10.27
N TYR A 22 -1.76 4.90 9.50
CA TYR A 22 -1.46 6.31 9.25
C TYR A 22 -1.74 6.71 7.80
N LEU A 23 -1.07 6.06 6.85
CA LEU A 23 -1.20 6.42 5.42
C LEU A 23 -2.59 6.14 4.86
N ARG A 24 -3.12 4.95 5.13
CA ARG A 24 -4.43 4.53 4.60
C ARG A 24 -5.57 5.48 4.99
N PRO A 25 -5.75 5.90 6.26
CA PRO A 25 -6.80 6.86 6.60
C PRO A 25 -6.54 8.26 6.03
N ILE A 26 -5.30 8.75 5.99
CA ILE A 26 -5.00 10.06 5.38
C ILE A 26 -5.40 10.08 3.91
N VAL A 27 -4.99 9.06 3.15
CA VAL A 27 -5.34 8.93 1.73
C VAL A 27 -6.84 8.80 1.55
N THR A 28 -7.51 8.03 2.41
CA THR A 28 -8.97 7.88 2.39
C THR A 28 -9.67 9.21 2.62
N TYR A 29 -9.20 10.00 3.58
CA TYR A 29 -9.75 11.31 3.89
C TYR A 29 -9.62 12.26 2.72
N VAL A 30 -8.42 12.38 2.12
CA VAL A 30 -8.19 13.24 0.95
C VAL A 30 -9.09 12.84 -0.22
N CYS A 31 -9.22 11.55 -0.51
CA CYS A 31 -10.09 11.06 -1.57
C CYS A 31 -11.60 11.26 -1.28
N LYS A 32 -11.98 11.45 -0.01
CA LYS A 32 -13.36 11.76 0.38
C LYS A 32 -13.64 13.26 0.29
N THR A 33 -12.70 14.09 0.72
CA THR A 33 -12.86 15.55 0.73
C THR A 33 -12.77 16.13 -0.67
N TRP A 34 -11.93 15.57 -1.55
CA TRP A 34 -11.67 16.12 -2.88
C TRP A 34 -12.28 15.22 -3.97
N SER A 35 -12.85 15.83 -5.01
CA SER A 35 -13.39 15.12 -6.18
C SER A 35 -12.30 14.32 -6.88
N SER A 36 -12.24 13.02 -6.59
CA SER A 36 -11.26 12.12 -7.19
C SER A 36 -11.68 11.77 -8.61
N THR A 37 -10.83 12.07 -9.59
CA THR A 37 -11.05 11.67 -10.99
C THR A 37 -10.54 10.24 -11.21
N GLN A 38 -10.94 9.58 -12.30
CA GLN A 38 -10.42 8.27 -12.69
C GLN A 38 -8.87 8.24 -12.79
N GLY A 39 -8.25 9.34 -13.23
CA GLY A 39 -6.79 9.47 -13.26
C GLY A 39 -6.14 9.47 -11.87
N ASP A 40 -6.83 9.99 -10.85
CA ASP A 40 -6.34 9.96 -9.46
C ASP A 40 -6.43 8.57 -8.87
N GLU A 41 -7.43 7.76 -9.23
CA GLU A 41 -7.51 6.36 -8.84
C GLU A 41 -6.34 5.53 -9.38
N GLU A 42 -5.90 5.80 -10.61
CA GLU A 42 -4.74 5.12 -11.19
C GLU A 42 -3.42 5.54 -10.50
N ARG A 43 -3.29 6.83 -10.19
CA ARG A 43 -2.17 7.35 -9.39
C ARG A 43 -2.15 6.73 -8.00
N LEU A 44 -3.32 6.53 -7.40
CA LEU A 44 -3.50 5.90 -6.10
C LEU A 44 -3.05 4.43 -6.10
N GLN A 45 -3.44 3.67 -7.13
CA GLN A 45 -2.97 2.31 -7.31
C GLN A 45 -1.44 2.25 -7.49
N SER A 46 -0.90 3.17 -8.29
CA SER A 46 0.56 3.28 -8.50
C SER A 46 1.30 3.61 -7.21
N PHE A 47 0.72 4.48 -6.38
CA PHE A 47 1.22 4.83 -5.06
C PHE A 47 1.20 3.63 -4.09
N GLU A 48 0.07 2.93 -4.00
CA GLU A 48 -0.06 1.71 -3.20
C GLU A 48 1.01 0.69 -3.60
N ARG A 49 1.14 0.38 -4.90
CA ARG A 49 2.16 -0.54 -5.43
C ARG A 49 3.59 -0.14 -5.04
N LYS A 50 3.93 1.16 -5.08
CA LYS A 50 5.25 1.67 -4.68
C LYS A 50 5.51 1.44 -3.20
N ILE A 51 4.50 1.64 -2.33
CA ILE A 51 4.63 1.38 -0.89
C ILE A 51 4.78 -0.11 -0.63
N LEU A 52 3.95 -0.96 -1.23
CA LEU A 52 4.01 -2.41 -1.02
C LEU A 52 5.37 -2.98 -1.41
N LYS A 53 5.92 -2.55 -2.56
CA LYS A 53 7.28 -2.94 -2.98
C LYS A 53 8.36 -2.51 -1.98
N LYS A 54 8.13 -1.42 -1.24
CA LYS A 54 9.08 -0.91 -0.23
C LYS A 54 8.96 -1.64 1.10
N VAL A 55 7.74 -1.99 1.51
CA VAL A 55 7.45 -2.76 2.73
C VAL A 55 7.90 -4.21 2.57
N TYR A 56 7.50 -4.85 1.47
CA TYR A 56 7.83 -6.24 1.12
C TYR A 56 9.07 -6.34 0.24
N ARG A 57 10.02 -5.39 0.38
CA ARG A 57 11.29 -5.35 -0.37
C ARG A 57 11.77 -6.77 -0.66
N SER A 58 12.11 -7.07 -1.92
CA SER A 58 12.44 -8.41 -2.43
C SER A 58 13.01 -9.26 -1.32
N VAL A 59 12.15 -10.10 -0.76
CA VAL A 59 12.59 -11.06 0.23
C VAL A 59 13.60 -11.92 -0.51
N TYR A 60 14.82 -12.00 0.00
CA TYR A 60 15.70 -13.12 -0.31
C TYR A 60 15.00 -14.35 0.25
N ASP A 61 13.99 -14.83 -0.47
CA ASP A 61 13.38 -16.11 -0.22
C ASP A 61 14.31 -17.12 -0.90
N LEU A 62 15.12 -17.80 -0.07
CA LEU A 62 15.79 -19.04 -0.45
C LEU A 62 16.74 -18.95 -1.67
N GLY A 63 17.40 -17.80 -1.88
CA GLY A 63 18.47 -17.67 -2.88
C GLY A 63 18.05 -17.25 -4.29
N SER A 64 16.80 -16.84 -4.53
CA SER A 64 16.39 -16.30 -5.84
C SER A 64 15.65 -14.95 -5.73
N PHE A 65 15.99 -14.02 -6.63
CA PHE A 65 15.29 -12.74 -6.75
C PHE A 65 13.98 -12.92 -7.54
N GLN A 66 12.92 -13.39 -6.89
CA GLN A 66 11.61 -13.42 -7.53
C GLN A 66 10.93 -12.06 -7.49
N ARG A 67 10.55 -11.56 -8.68
CA ARG A 67 9.73 -10.36 -8.83
C ARG A 67 8.31 -10.69 -8.35
N ARG A 68 7.94 -10.28 -7.12
CA ARG A 68 6.58 -10.50 -6.60
C ARG A 68 5.55 -9.71 -7.41
N THR A 69 4.59 -10.44 -8.00
CA THR A 69 3.38 -9.86 -8.63
C THR A 69 2.54 -9.09 -7.61
N ILE A 70 1.80 -8.08 -8.07
CA ILE A 70 0.97 -7.21 -7.22
C ILE A 70 -0.09 -8.02 -6.46
N GLU A 71 -0.69 -9.02 -7.09
CA GLU A 71 -1.65 -9.93 -6.46
C GLU A 71 -1.05 -10.70 -5.29
N ASN A 72 0.19 -11.19 -5.44
CA ASN A 72 0.92 -11.83 -4.34
C ASN A 72 1.14 -10.88 -3.15
N LEU A 73 1.41 -9.60 -3.41
CA LEU A 73 1.57 -8.58 -2.35
C LEU A 73 0.25 -8.21 -1.67
N GLN A 74 -0.86 -8.20 -2.40
CA GLN A 74 -2.19 -7.95 -1.84
C GLN A 74 -2.67 -9.13 -0.98
N ASN A 75 -2.42 -10.36 -1.42
CA ASN A 75 -2.70 -11.57 -0.64
C ASN A 75 -1.90 -11.60 0.67
N LEU A 76 -0.62 -11.17 0.64
CA LEU A 76 0.22 -11.07 1.84
C LEU A 76 -0.28 -10.05 2.86
N LEU A 77 -0.99 -9.01 2.42
CA LEU A 77 -1.51 -7.97 3.30
C LEU A 77 -2.79 -8.36 4.01
N TYR A 78 -3.45 -9.46 3.62
CA TYR A 78 -4.78 -9.88 4.10
C TYR A 78 -5.81 -8.73 4.15
N LYS A 79 -5.64 -7.70 3.30
CA LYS A 79 -6.47 -6.49 3.31
C LYS A 79 -6.85 -6.12 1.87
N PRO A 80 -8.08 -5.64 1.65
CA PRO A 80 -8.51 -5.21 0.33
C PRO A 80 -7.69 -4.01 -0.14
N SER A 81 -7.47 -3.92 -1.45
CA SER A 81 -6.78 -2.80 -2.09
C SER A 81 -7.43 -1.47 -1.74
N LEU A 82 -6.66 -0.39 -1.78
CA LEU A 82 -7.15 0.94 -1.40
C LEU A 82 -8.32 1.39 -2.29
N ARG A 83 -8.31 1.01 -3.58
CA ARG A 83 -9.44 1.23 -4.50
C ARG A 83 -10.70 0.51 -4.04
N HIS A 84 -10.63 -0.77 -3.71
CA HIS A 84 -11.79 -1.53 -3.24
C HIS A 84 -12.33 -0.97 -1.91
N PHE A 85 -11.43 -0.50 -1.05
CA PHE A 85 -11.81 0.15 0.20
C PHE A 85 -12.52 1.49 -0.02
N LEU A 86 -12.02 2.32 -0.93
CA LEU A 86 -12.67 3.58 -1.32
C LEU A 86 -14.01 3.36 -2.00
N ALA A 87 -14.10 2.39 -2.92
CA ALA A 87 -15.35 2.05 -3.60
C ALA A 87 -16.44 1.66 -2.60
N ARG A 88 -16.11 0.84 -1.59
CA ARG A 88 -17.03 0.49 -0.51
C ARG A 88 -17.45 1.70 0.32
N LYS A 89 -16.52 2.59 0.65
CA LYS A 89 -16.76 3.79 1.44
C LYS A 89 -17.57 4.88 0.72
N ARG A 90 -17.70 4.82 -0.62
CA ARG A 90 -18.57 5.70 -1.41
C ARG A 90 -20.02 5.23 -1.46
N LEU A 91 -20.26 3.95 -1.18
CA LEU A 91 -21.60 3.33 -1.18
C LEU A 91 -22.25 3.37 0.22
N GLU A 92 -21.50 3.74 1.26
CA GLU A 92 -22.00 4.07 2.61
C GLU A 92 -22.42 5.54 2.68
#